data_AF-U4QN97-F1
#
_entry.id   AF-U4QN97-F1
#
_cell.length_a   1.000
_cell.length_b   1.000
_cell.length_c   1.000
_cell.angle_alpha   90.00
_cell.angle_beta   90.00
_cell.angle_gamma   90.00
#
_symmetry.space_group_name_H-M   'P 1'
#
loop_
_entity.id
_entity.type
_entity.pdbx_description
1 polymer ?
#
loop_
_entity_poly.entity_id
_entity_poly.type
_entity_poly.pdbx_seq_one_letter_code
_entity_poly.pdbx_strand_id
1 'polypeptide(L)'
;MSASKKDQFKVVKDLLTKADTIIVATDSGREGSNIAWSIMSQAQIDVKKKTIKRLWLNSLEKDAIITGFKNLGDHMQHFSHHYQSDISRQQFDLIRQDLEASRKRTHPKHIDPYDIFCATLYVLKNGCTWRDLPADYPKWSTVYYYWMSWSKAPTPDKPALLTQVLKKLSLIDD
;
A
#
# COMPACT_ATOMS: atom_id res chain seq x y z
N MET A 1 20.57 28.76 -10.42
CA MET A 1 20.91 27.79 -9.36
C MET A 1 19.65 27.01 -9.04
N SER A 2 19.66 25.68 -9.15
CA SER A 2 18.47 24.88 -8.79
C SER A 2 18.22 25.03 -7.29
N ALA A 3 17.00 25.43 -6.90
CA ALA A 3 16.59 25.40 -5.51
C ALA A 3 16.87 24.01 -4.92
N SER A 4 17.47 23.95 -3.74
CA SER A 4 17.78 22.66 -3.14
C SER A 4 16.48 21.93 -2.82
N LYS A 5 16.50 20.59 -2.77
CA LYS A 5 15.31 19.79 -2.37
C LYS A 5 14.73 20.25 -1.03
N LYS A 6 15.56 20.78 -0.13
CA LYS A 6 15.16 21.32 1.17
C LYS A 6 14.36 22.62 1.02
N ASP A 7 14.77 23.51 0.12
CA ASP A 7 14.08 24.78 -0.13
C ASP A 7 12.70 24.52 -0.75
N GLN A 8 12.63 23.61 -1.72
CA GLN A 8 11.36 23.21 -2.33
C GLN A 8 10.42 22.57 -1.30
N PHE A 9 10.94 21.72 -0.43
CA PHE A 9 10.16 21.11 0.64
C PHE A 9 9.58 22.14 1.61
N LYS A 10 10.33 23.18 1.95
CA LYS A 10 9.85 24.27 2.82
C LYS A 10 8.66 25.00 2.19
N VAL A 11 8.76 25.34 0.90
CA VAL A 11 7.65 25.97 0.16
C VAL A 11 6.42 25.06 0.14
N VAL A 12 6.59 23.78 -0.18
CA VAL A 12 5.49 22.81 -0.23
C VAL A 12 4.84 22.65 1.16
N LYS A 13 5.63 22.56 2.24
CA LYS A 13 5.11 22.46 3.61
C LYS A 13 4.23 23.64 3.98
N ASP A 14 4.66 24.86 3.67
CA ASP A 14 3.89 26.08 3.96
C ASP A 14 2.57 26.09 3.20
N LEU A 15 2.58 25.68 1.92
CA LEU A 15 1.37 25.58 1.10
C LEU A 15 0.40 24.51 1.62
N LEU A 16 0.91 23.32 1.94
CA LEU A 16 0.09 22.23 2.50
C LEU A 16 -0.55 22.61 3.85
N THR A 17 0.16 23.38 4.66
CA THR A 17 -0.35 23.84 5.96
C THR A 17 -1.55 24.80 5.77
N LYS A 18 -1.44 25.73 4.82
CA LYS A 18 -2.46 26.75 4.54
C LYS A 18 -3.66 26.23 3.75
N ALA A 19 -3.48 25.19 2.92
CA ALA A 19 -4.53 24.70 2.04
C ALA A 19 -5.59 23.87 2.80
N ASP A 20 -6.87 24.12 2.53
CA ASP A 20 -7.97 23.28 3.04
C ASP A 20 -8.14 22.00 2.22
N THR A 21 -7.86 22.08 0.93
CA THR A 21 -7.92 20.98 -0.03
C THR A 21 -6.55 20.71 -0.66
N ILE A 22 -6.13 19.45 -0.66
CA ILE A 22 -4.88 18.99 -1.27
C ILE A 22 -5.24 18.02 -2.39
N ILE A 23 -4.79 18.30 -3.61
CA ILE A 23 -4.94 17.39 -4.75
C ILE A 23 -3.57 16.81 -5.08
N VAL A 24 -3.43 15.50 -4.85
CA VAL A 24 -2.22 14.76 -5.21
C VAL A 24 -2.26 14.46 -6.70
N ALA A 25 -1.31 15.02 -7.45
CA ALA A 25 -1.16 14.83 -8.89
C ALA A 25 0.19 14.18 -9.25
N THR A 26 0.74 13.40 -8.33
CA THR A 26 1.90 12.55 -8.63
C THR A 26 1.50 11.43 -9.60
N ASP A 27 2.50 10.79 -10.21
CA ASP A 27 2.27 9.65 -11.09
C ASP A 27 1.29 8.63 -10.50
N SER A 28 0.55 7.96 -11.38
CA SER A 28 -0.45 6.95 -11.04
C SER A 28 0.16 5.72 -10.31
N GLY A 29 1.49 5.64 -10.24
CA GLY A 29 2.26 4.66 -9.50
C GLY A 29 2.02 4.63 -7.97
N ARG A 30 2.35 3.49 -7.35
CA ARG A 30 2.53 3.40 -5.89
C ARG A 30 3.66 4.33 -5.42
N GLU A 31 4.71 4.48 -6.23
CA GLU A 31 5.80 5.44 -5.96
C GLU A 31 5.28 6.87 -5.81
N GLY A 32 4.39 7.33 -6.71
CA GLY A 32 3.76 8.65 -6.60
C GLY A 32 2.98 8.81 -5.29
N SER A 33 2.21 7.78 -4.92
CA SER A 33 1.46 7.73 -3.65
C SER A 33 2.39 7.83 -2.44
N ASN A 34 3.49 7.07 -2.45
CA ASN A 34 4.48 7.06 -1.38
C ASN A 34 5.22 8.38 -1.25
N ILE A 35 5.52 9.04 -2.37
CA ILE A 35 6.11 10.38 -2.39
C ILE A 35 5.16 11.38 -1.74
N ALA A 36 3.90 11.41 -2.18
CA ALA A 36 2.90 12.32 -1.64
C ALA A 36 2.70 12.12 -0.13
N TRP A 37 2.56 10.87 0.31
CA TRP A 37 2.44 10.51 1.72
C TRP A 37 3.67 10.91 2.54
N SER A 38 4.87 10.59 2.05
CA SER A 38 6.12 10.94 2.71
C SER A 38 6.25 12.45 2.90
N ILE A 39 5.88 13.25 1.89
CA ILE A 39 5.89 14.71 1.99
C ILE A 39 4.90 15.18 3.05
N MET A 40 3.65 14.72 3.02
CA MET A 40 2.62 15.14 3.99
C MET A 40 2.97 14.72 5.43
N SER A 41 3.52 13.52 5.60
CA SER A 41 3.97 12.99 6.89
C SER A 41 5.14 13.79 7.45
N GLN A 42 6.17 14.04 6.65
CA GLN A 42 7.32 14.87 7.06
C GLN A 42 6.92 16.34 7.31
N ALA A 43 5.92 16.83 6.58
CA ALA A 43 5.35 18.16 6.78
C ALA A 43 4.44 18.24 8.02
N GLN A 44 4.15 17.11 8.68
CA GLN A 44 3.27 16.99 9.86
C GLN A 44 1.85 17.51 9.59
N ILE A 45 1.33 17.23 8.40
CA ILE A 45 -0.03 17.64 8.00
C ILE A 45 -1.07 16.77 8.71
N ASP A 46 -2.03 17.40 9.36
CA ASP A 46 -3.20 16.73 9.93
C ASP A 46 -4.18 16.35 8.80
N VAL A 47 -3.94 15.18 8.21
CA VAL A 47 -4.71 14.66 7.07
C VAL A 47 -6.19 14.47 7.37
N LYS A 48 -6.58 14.37 8.64
CA LYS A 48 -7.99 14.21 9.05
C LYS A 48 -8.76 15.52 9.01
N LYS A 49 -8.07 16.66 9.10
CA LYS A 49 -8.67 18.00 9.07
C LYS A 49 -8.71 18.63 7.69
N LYS A 50 -8.13 17.97 6.69
CA LYS A 50 -8.03 18.49 5.32
C LYS A 50 -8.75 17.57 4.35
N THR A 51 -9.25 18.15 3.27
CA THR A 51 -9.81 17.36 2.16
C THR A 51 -8.67 16.95 1.24
N ILE A 52 -8.37 15.65 1.15
CA ILE A 52 -7.29 15.17 0.29
C ILE A 52 -7.87 14.30 -0.81
N LYS A 53 -7.58 14.68 -2.05
CA LYS A 53 -8.03 13.99 -3.26
C LYS A 53 -6.84 13.62 -4.13
N ARG A 54 -7.04 12.69 -5.07
CA ARG A 54 -6.04 12.32 -6.06
C ARG A 54 -6.54 12.55 -7.47
N LEU A 55 -5.68 13.18 -8.27
CA LEU A 55 -5.87 13.38 -9.69
C LEU A 55 -5.17 12.26 -10.45
N TRP A 56 -5.94 11.54 -11.24
CA TRP A 56 -5.45 10.46 -12.10
C TRP A 56 -5.52 10.92 -13.54
N LEU A 57 -4.36 10.98 -14.19
CA LEU A 57 -4.24 11.35 -15.59
C LEU A 57 -3.67 10.18 -16.38
N ASN A 58 -4.36 9.82 -17.46
CA ASN A 58 -3.85 8.88 -18.46
C ASN A 58 -3.19 9.62 -19.64
N SER A 59 -3.35 10.95 -19.70
CA SER A 59 -2.82 11.83 -20.74
C SER A 59 -2.65 13.24 -20.18
N LEU A 60 -1.67 13.98 -20.72
CA LEU A 60 -1.44 15.41 -20.41
C LEU A 60 -2.22 16.35 -21.34
N GLU A 61 -3.07 15.80 -22.22
CA GLU A 61 -3.96 16.60 -23.04
C GLU A 61 -4.99 17.34 -22.20
N LYS A 62 -5.37 18.54 -22.67
CA LYS A 62 -6.25 19.47 -21.95
C LYS A 62 -7.58 18.81 -21.52
N ASP A 63 -8.18 18.01 -22.38
CA ASP A 63 -9.48 17.39 -22.09
C ASP A 63 -9.36 16.25 -21.07
N ALA A 64 -8.26 15.50 -21.11
CA ALA A 64 -7.95 14.50 -20.09
C ALA A 64 -7.71 15.14 -18.72
N ILE A 65 -7.02 16.29 -18.68
CA ILE A 65 -6.80 17.07 -17.46
C ILE A 65 -8.14 17.56 -16.88
N ILE A 66 -8.96 18.21 -17.70
CA ILE A 66 -10.27 18.72 -17.26
C ILE A 66 -11.15 17.58 -16.74
N THR A 67 -11.16 16.44 -17.45
CA THR A 67 -11.94 15.26 -17.04
C THR A 67 -11.41 14.67 -15.73
N GLY A 68 -10.09 14.61 -15.55
CA GLY A 68 -9.47 14.15 -14.30
C GLY A 68 -9.84 15.05 -13.11
N PHE A 69 -9.86 16.37 -13.28
CA PHE A 69 -10.27 17.31 -12.23
C PHE A 69 -11.76 17.24 -11.89
N LYS A 70 -12.61 16.84 -12.85
CA LYS A 70 -14.04 16.57 -12.58
C LYS A 70 -14.24 15.28 -11.79
N ASN A 71 -13.37 14.29 -11.99
CA ASN A 71 -13.47 12.95 -11.40
C ASN A 71 -12.31 12.67 -10.43
N LEU A 72 -12.15 13.52 -9.42
CA LEU A 72 -11.11 13.32 -8.40
C LEU A 72 -11.44 12.15 -7.49
N GLY A 73 -10.50 11.21 -7.36
CA GLY A 73 -10.63 10.06 -6.47
C GLY A 73 -10.19 10.37 -5.03
N ASP A 74 -10.52 9.49 -4.09
CA ASP A 74 -9.95 9.56 -2.74
C ASP A 74 -8.45 9.19 -2.79
N HIS A 75 -7.61 10.03 -2.17
CA HIS A 75 -6.18 9.78 -2.09
C HIS A 75 -5.79 8.51 -1.31
N MET A 76 -6.65 8.04 -0.40
CA MET A 76 -6.42 6.83 0.38
C MET A 76 -6.76 5.54 -0.38
N GLN A 77 -7.59 5.62 -1.44
CA GLN A 77 -8.13 4.41 -2.07
C GLN A 77 -7.11 3.55 -2.82
N HIS A 78 -5.94 4.09 -3.22
CA HIS A 78 -5.01 3.37 -4.10
C HIS A 78 -3.52 3.52 -3.75
N PHE A 79 -3.14 3.14 -2.53
CA PHE A 79 -1.78 2.62 -2.27
C PHE A 79 -1.58 1.19 -2.83
N SER A 80 -2.62 0.62 -3.44
CA SER A 80 -2.64 -0.72 -4.03
C SER A 80 -2.52 -0.61 -5.55
N HIS A 81 -1.34 -0.90 -6.11
CA HIS A 81 -1.32 -1.51 -7.43
C HIS A 81 -1.92 -2.89 -7.25
N HIS A 82 -3.04 -3.16 -7.90
CA HIS A 82 -3.63 -4.50 -7.92
C HIS A 82 -2.84 -5.36 -8.88
N TYR A 83 -1.95 -6.19 -8.36
CA TYR A 83 -1.39 -7.28 -9.14
C TYR A 83 -2.45 -8.34 -9.34
N GLN A 84 -2.33 -9.11 -10.41
CA GLN A 84 -3.19 -10.26 -10.65
C GLN A 84 -3.12 -11.31 -9.51
N SER A 85 -2.12 -11.22 -8.64
CA SER A 85 -1.98 -12.04 -7.43
C SER A 85 -2.77 -11.51 -6.23
N ASP A 86 -3.21 -10.25 -6.27
CA ASP A 86 -3.79 -9.60 -5.11
C ASP A 86 -5.25 -10.03 -4.92
N ILE A 87 -5.64 -10.15 -3.66
CA ILE A 87 -7.03 -10.40 -3.27
C ILE A 87 -7.72 -9.09 -2.91
N SER A 88 -9.05 -9.08 -2.96
CA SER A 88 -9.83 -7.95 -2.47
C SER A 88 -9.64 -7.76 -0.96
N ARG A 89 -9.87 -6.53 -0.48
CA ARG A 89 -9.86 -6.26 0.97
C ARG A 89 -10.94 -7.03 1.72
N GLN A 90 -12.09 -7.28 1.09
CA GLN A 90 -13.17 -8.08 1.66
C GLN A 90 -12.73 -9.54 1.87
N GLN A 91 -12.09 -10.15 0.85
CA GLN A 91 -11.49 -11.48 0.99
C GLN A 91 -10.41 -11.50 2.08
N PHE A 92 -9.59 -10.44 2.17
CA PHE A 92 -8.57 -10.33 3.21
C PHE A 92 -9.17 -10.22 4.61
N ASP A 93 -10.25 -9.47 4.80
CA ASP A 93 -10.90 -9.29 6.11
C ASP A 93 -11.37 -10.62 6.71
N LEU A 94 -11.75 -11.58 5.86
CA LEU A 94 -12.15 -12.93 6.30
C LEU A 94 -11.00 -13.74 6.91
N ILE A 95 -9.76 -13.48 6.48
CA ILE A 95 -8.55 -14.17 6.96
C ILE A 95 -7.68 -13.32 7.89
N ARG A 96 -8.02 -12.03 8.04
CA ARG A 96 -7.25 -11.05 8.81
C ARG A 96 -7.04 -11.51 10.25
N GLN A 97 -8.10 -11.98 10.92
CA GLN A 97 -8.00 -12.45 12.31
C GLN A 97 -7.03 -13.63 12.46
N ASP A 98 -7.05 -14.56 11.51
CA ASP A 98 -6.17 -15.74 11.51
C ASP A 98 -4.69 -15.32 11.39
N LEU A 99 -4.41 -14.38 10.48
CA LEU A 99 -3.06 -13.83 10.26
C LEU A 99 -2.56 -13.00 11.45
N GLU A 100 -3.42 -12.19 12.05
CA GLU A 100 -3.07 -11.33 13.19
C GLU A 100 -2.88 -12.12 14.48
N ALA A 101 -3.63 -13.20 14.70
CA ALA A 101 -3.48 -14.08 15.86
C ALA A 101 -2.08 -14.73 15.92
N SER A 102 -1.41 -14.90 14.78
CA SER A 102 -0.06 -15.45 14.70
C SER A 102 1.06 -14.46 15.09
N ARG A 103 0.75 -13.16 15.22
CA ARG A 103 1.75 -12.14 15.56
C ARG A 103 2.19 -12.27 17.01
N LYS A 104 3.48 -12.53 17.21
CA LYS A 104 4.17 -12.14 18.45
C LYS A 104 4.22 -10.61 18.47
N ARG A 105 3.52 -9.97 19.42
CA ARG A 105 3.49 -8.50 19.59
C ARG A 105 4.92 -7.96 19.59
N THR A 106 5.28 -7.30 18.49
CA THR A 106 6.47 -6.47 18.38
C THR A 106 5.99 -5.05 18.06
N HIS A 107 6.74 -4.05 18.51
CA HIS A 107 6.39 -2.63 18.46
C HIS A 107 5.65 -2.24 17.16
N PRO A 108 4.53 -1.49 17.22
CA PRO A 108 3.72 -1.21 16.05
C PRO A 108 4.57 -0.54 14.96
N LYS A 109 4.67 -1.21 13.81
CA LYS A 109 5.12 -0.60 12.56
C LYS A 109 3.88 -0.26 11.76
N HIS A 110 3.90 0.89 11.10
CA HIS A 110 2.86 1.45 10.24
C HIS A 110 2.73 0.66 8.91
N ILE A 111 2.64 -0.67 8.99
CA ILE A 111 2.58 -1.58 7.85
C ILE A 111 1.29 -2.38 7.94
N ASP A 112 0.42 -2.23 6.94
CA ASP A 112 -0.85 -2.96 6.84
C ASP A 112 -0.55 -4.44 6.56
N PRO A 113 -1.06 -5.39 7.37
CA PRO A 113 -0.97 -6.81 7.09
C PRO A 113 -1.47 -7.22 5.70
N TYR A 114 -2.42 -6.47 5.13
CA TYR A 114 -2.89 -6.66 3.75
C TYR A 114 -1.75 -6.59 2.74
N ASP A 115 -0.91 -5.55 2.81
CA ASP A 115 0.18 -5.34 1.85
C ASP A 115 1.25 -6.42 1.95
N ILE A 116 1.49 -6.94 3.15
CA ILE A 116 2.40 -8.06 3.38
C ILE A 116 1.84 -9.35 2.77
N PHE A 117 0.54 -9.59 2.93
CA PHE A 117 -0.10 -10.78 2.39
C PHE A 117 -0.14 -10.72 0.86
N CYS A 118 -0.55 -9.60 0.25
CA CYS A 118 -0.51 -9.40 -1.20
C CYS A 118 0.92 -9.55 -1.77
N ALA A 119 1.94 -9.01 -1.11
CA ALA A 119 3.33 -9.23 -1.48
C ALA A 119 3.73 -10.72 -1.43
N THR A 120 3.23 -11.46 -0.44
CA THR A 120 3.45 -12.91 -0.33
C THR A 120 2.78 -13.65 -1.49
N LEU A 121 1.53 -13.32 -1.81
CA LEU A 121 0.81 -13.89 -2.95
C LEU A 121 1.52 -13.61 -4.28
N TYR A 122 2.06 -12.40 -4.44
CA TYR A 122 2.84 -12.03 -5.63
C TYR A 122 4.04 -12.96 -5.82
N VAL A 123 4.82 -13.19 -4.77
CA VAL A 123 5.98 -14.11 -4.83
C VAL A 123 5.53 -15.54 -5.14
N LEU A 124 4.46 -16.01 -4.49
CA LEU A 124 3.94 -17.37 -4.71
C LEU A 124 3.40 -17.58 -6.12
N LYS A 125 2.71 -16.58 -6.70
CA LYS A 125 2.13 -16.66 -8.04
C LYS A 125 3.20 -16.57 -9.14
N ASN A 126 4.19 -15.69 -8.96
CA ASN A 126 5.17 -15.39 -10.01
C ASN A 126 6.49 -16.18 -9.86
N GLY A 127 6.72 -16.84 -8.72
CA GLY A 127 7.92 -17.64 -8.48
C GLY A 127 9.22 -16.83 -8.42
N CYS A 128 9.14 -15.52 -8.16
CA CYS A 128 10.32 -14.65 -8.11
C CYS A 128 11.09 -14.78 -6.79
N THR A 129 12.35 -14.31 -6.75
CA THR A 129 13.08 -14.23 -5.49
C THR A 129 12.55 -13.07 -4.64
N TRP A 130 12.65 -13.17 -3.31
CA TRP A 130 12.20 -12.11 -2.40
C TRP A 130 12.83 -10.74 -2.71
N ARG A 131 14.07 -10.71 -3.19
CA ARG A 131 14.78 -9.47 -3.53
C ARG A 131 14.25 -8.79 -4.79
N ASP A 132 13.55 -9.55 -5.64
CA ASP A 132 12.93 -9.07 -6.88
C ASP A 132 11.47 -8.62 -6.65
N LEU A 133 11.01 -8.59 -5.40
CA LEU A 133 9.70 -8.07 -5.05
C LEU A 133 9.60 -6.60 -5.52
N PRO A 134 8.50 -6.21 -6.19
CA PRO A 134 8.28 -4.83 -6.61
C PRO A 134 8.50 -3.84 -5.47
N ALA A 135 9.25 -2.76 -5.75
CA ALA A 135 9.74 -1.79 -4.75
C ALA A 135 8.64 -1.06 -3.97
N ASP A 136 7.44 -1.15 -4.50
CA ASP A 136 6.23 -0.54 -4.03
C ASP A 136 5.44 -1.44 -3.05
N TYR A 137 5.81 -2.72 -2.88
CA TYR A 137 5.40 -3.54 -1.74
C TYR A 137 6.26 -3.21 -0.49
N PRO A 138 5.84 -3.63 0.71
CA PRO A 138 6.69 -3.52 1.90
C PRO A 138 8.06 -4.18 1.68
N LYS A 139 9.10 -3.67 2.36
CA LYS A 139 10.48 -4.18 2.23
C LYS A 139 10.53 -5.70 2.28
N TRP A 140 11.19 -6.33 1.30
CA TRP A 140 11.22 -7.78 1.14
C TRP A 140 11.61 -8.54 2.42
N SER A 141 12.53 -8.00 3.22
CA SER A 141 12.99 -8.62 4.47
C SER A 141 11.86 -8.72 5.50
N THR A 142 10.94 -7.75 5.48
CA THR A 142 9.74 -7.74 6.31
C THR A 142 8.75 -8.77 5.78
N VAL A 143 8.47 -8.78 4.47
CA VAL A 143 7.56 -9.75 3.85
C VAL A 143 8.02 -11.18 4.13
N TYR A 144 9.31 -11.47 3.93
CA TYR A 144 9.92 -12.77 4.19
C TYR A 144 9.75 -13.21 5.65
N TYR A 145 9.94 -12.30 6.62
CA TYR A 145 9.73 -12.62 8.04
C TYR A 145 8.29 -13.06 8.33
N TYR A 146 7.30 -12.38 7.74
CA TYR A 146 5.89 -12.75 7.91
C TYR A 146 5.58 -14.08 7.22
N TRP A 147 6.00 -14.24 5.96
CA TRP A 147 5.86 -15.49 5.23
C TRP A 147 6.46 -16.67 6.02
N MET A 148 7.66 -16.50 6.58
CA MET A 148 8.30 -17.53 7.40
C MET A 148 7.49 -17.86 8.65
N SER A 149 6.90 -16.86 9.31
CA SER A 149 6.03 -17.08 10.48
C SER A 149 4.76 -17.84 10.10
N TRP A 150 4.15 -17.51 8.96
CA TRP A 150 2.91 -18.13 8.49
C TRP A 150 3.12 -19.52 7.89
N SER A 151 4.31 -19.80 7.37
CA SER A 151 4.66 -21.06 6.72
C SER A 151 5.14 -22.14 7.70
N LYS A 152 5.32 -21.81 8.98
CA LYS A 152 5.69 -22.78 10.01
C LYS A 152 4.45 -23.55 10.48
N ALA A 153 4.50 -24.88 10.34
CA ALA A 153 3.50 -25.76 10.92
C ALA A 153 3.61 -25.72 12.45
N PRO A 154 2.50 -25.54 13.20
CA PRO A 154 2.53 -25.51 14.66
C PRO A 154 2.78 -26.91 15.26
N THR A 155 2.32 -27.96 14.58
CA THR A 155 2.55 -29.38 14.92
C THR A 155 2.63 -30.20 13.64
N PRO A 156 3.23 -31.42 13.64
CA PRO A 156 3.30 -32.28 12.45
C PRO A 156 1.92 -32.54 11.81
N ASP A 157 0.88 -32.68 12.63
CA ASP A 157 -0.48 -33.02 12.17
C ASP A 157 -1.33 -31.80 11.77
N LYS A 158 -0.80 -30.58 11.92
CA LYS A 158 -1.55 -29.34 11.60
C LYS A 158 -0.87 -28.59 10.47
N PRO A 159 -1.61 -28.23 9.40
CA PRO A 159 -1.05 -27.46 8.29
C PRO A 159 -0.58 -26.09 8.76
N ALA A 160 0.41 -25.52 8.07
CA ALA A 160 0.85 -24.16 8.30
C ALA A 160 -0.31 -23.16 8.13
N LEU A 161 -0.25 -22.03 8.84
CA LEU A 161 -1.29 -21.00 8.78
C LEU A 161 -1.50 -20.52 7.34
N LEU A 162 -0.40 -20.31 6.60
CA LEU A 162 -0.45 -19.88 5.21
C LEU A 162 -1.28 -20.85 4.34
N THR A 163 -1.11 -22.15 4.53
CA THR A 163 -1.90 -23.18 3.82
C THR A 163 -3.37 -23.12 4.19
N GLN A 164 -3.70 -22.90 5.46
CA GLN A 164 -5.07 -22.79 5.94
C GLN A 164 -5.80 -21.58 5.33
N VAL A 165 -5.16 -20.41 5.34
CA VAL A 165 -5.77 -19.18 4.78
C VAL A 165 -5.89 -19.25 3.27
N LEU A 166 -4.91 -19.82 2.55
CA LEU A 166 -5.00 -20.00 1.10
C LEU A 166 -6.15 -20.94 0.72
N LYS A 167 -6.35 -22.03 1.46
CA LYS A 167 -7.49 -22.92 1.27
C LYS A 167 -8.83 -22.23 1.57
N LYS A 168 -8.88 -21.40 2.61
CA LYS A 168 -10.08 -20.62 2.93
C LYS A 168 -10.43 -19.62 1.83
N LEU A 169 -9.42 -19.01 1.20
CA LEU A 169 -9.60 -18.12 0.04
C LEU A 169 -10.08 -18.87 -1.19
N SER A 170 -9.53 -20.05 -1.50
CA SER A 170 -9.94 -20.82 -2.67
C SER A 170 -11.40 -21.29 -2.61
N LEU A 171 -11.96 -21.44 -1.41
CA LEU A 171 -13.37 -21.83 -1.20
C LEU A 171 -14.37 -20.67 -1.39
N ILE A 172 -13.88 -19.44 -1.57
CA ILE A 172 -14.71 -18.25 -1.76
C ILE A 172 -14.87 -17.92 -3.26
N ASP A 173 -13.96 -18.43 -4.09
CA ASP A 173 -13.97 -18.21 -5.54
C ASP A 173 -14.84 -19.25 -6.30
N ASP A 174 -15.48 -20.19 -5.59
CA ASP A 174 -16.44 -21.20 -6.08
C ASP A 174 -17.91 -20.80 -5.76
#